data_AF-A0AB33BMN6-F1
#
_entry.id   AF-A0AB33BMN6-F1
#
_cell.length_a   1.000
_cell.length_b   1.000
_cell.length_c   1.000
_cell.angle_alpha   90.00
_cell.angle_beta   90.00
_cell.angle_gamma   90.00
#
_symmetry.space_group_name_H-M   'P 1'
#
loop_
_entity.id
_entity.type
_entity.pdbx_description
1 polymer ?
#
loop_
_entity_poly.entity_id
_entity_poly.type
_entity_poly.pdbx_seq_one_letter_code
_entity_poly.pdbx_strand_id
1 'polypeptide(L)'
;MRRKAITQKYPLSNSEIMQCPECQSNHINKNGHKKGKQNYICVNCGRQFIEVYEPQRGYSEEMKRECLKMYVNGLGFRAIERVKNVHHTTIMNWVKQVGELLPDYYDPQTIPDVGELDELETFVGSKKTKSGYGQR
;
A
#
# COMPACT_ATOMS: atom_id res chain seq x y z
N MET A 1 -1.00 -58.67 35.85
CA MET A 1 -0.10 -57.49 35.84
C MET A 1 -0.93 -56.22 35.83
N ARG A 2 -0.52 -55.24 36.62
CA ARG A 2 -1.28 -54.05 37.05
C ARG A 2 -1.42 -53.00 35.92
N ARG A 3 -2.64 -52.44 35.81
CA ARG A 3 -3.06 -51.05 35.51
C ARG A 3 -1.96 -50.14 34.90
N LYS A 4 -2.26 -49.35 33.85
CA LYS A 4 -3.11 -48.15 33.94
C LYS A 4 -3.63 -47.69 32.58
N ALA A 5 -4.90 -47.31 32.55
CA ALA A 5 -5.44 -46.36 31.60
C ALA A 5 -4.71 -45.02 31.71
N ILE A 6 -4.38 -44.42 30.57
CA ILE A 6 -4.06 -43.00 30.43
C ILE A 6 -5.06 -42.48 29.40
N THR A 7 -6.30 -42.23 29.84
CA THR A 7 -6.86 -40.88 29.95
C THR A 7 -6.46 -39.97 28.79
N GLN A 8 -7.27 -40.01 27.74
CA GLN A 8 -7.43 -38.95 26.75
C GLN A 8 -8.03 -37.73 27.48
N LYS A 9 -7.19 -37.04 28.26
CA LYS A 9 -7.46 -35.71 28.77
C LYS A 9 -6.64 -34.78 27.88
N TYR A 10 -7.31 -34.02 27.02
CA TYR A 10 -7.26 -32.55 27.00
C TYR A 10 -8.05 -32.08 25.76
N PRO A 11 -8.88 -31.03 25.92
CA PRO A 11 -9.88 -30.62 24.95
C PRO A 11 -9.23 -29.97 23.73
N LEU A 12 -9.82 -30.21 22.56
CA LEU A 12 -9.54 -29.52 21.31
C LEU A 12 -9.87 -28.04 21.48
N SER A 13 -8.92 -27.24 21.95
CA SER A 13 -8.99 -25.78 21.86
C SER A 13 -8.85 -25.43 20.39
N ASN A 14 -9.89 -24.81 19.81
CA ASN A 14 -9.96 -24.27 18.45
C ASN A 14 -8.59 -23.83 17.92
N SER A 15 -7.87 -24.75 17.27
CA SER A 15 -6.73 -24.41 16.44
C SER A 15 -7.32 -24.06 15.09
N GLU A 16 -7.40 -22.77 14.77
CA GLU A 16 -7.64 -22.33 13.40
C GLU A 16 -6.66 -23.12 12.52
N ILE A 17 -7.19 -23.99 11.65
CA ILE A 17 -6.35 -24.79 10.76
C ILE A 17 -5.68 -23.79 9.84
N MET A 18 -4.37 -23.57 10.07
CA MET A 18 -3.59 -22.68 9.23
C MET A 18 -3.63 -23.22 7.80
N GLN A 19 -3.94 -22.36 6.83
CA GLN A 19 -4.04 -22.73 5.41
C GLN A 19 -3.01 -21.96 4.59
N CYS A 20 -2.53 -22.57 3.52
CA CYS A 20 -1.66 -21.89 2.59
C CYS A 20 -2.41 -20.74 1.90
N PRO A 21 -1.91 -19.50 1.91
CA PRO A 21 -2.60 -18.36 1.29
C PRO A 21 -2.63 -18.42 -0.25
N GLU A 22 -1.86 -19.33 -0.86
CA GLU A 22 -1.78 -19.48 -2.32
C GLU A 22 -2.64 -20.65 -2.82
N CYS A 23 -2.52 -21.83 -2.20
CA CYS A 23 -3.22 -23.04 -2.65
C CYS A 23 -4.27 -23.59 -1.67
N GLN A 24 -4.48 -22.92 -0.53
CA GLN A 24 -5.43 -23.29 0.54
C GLN A 24 -5.20 -24.70 1.15
N SER A 25 -4.07 -25.35 0.85
CA SER A 25 -3.71 -26.62 1.47
C SER A 25 -3.43 -26.45 2.97
N ASN A 26 -3.86 -27.44 3.76
CA ASN A 26 -3.60 -27.55 5.19
C ASN A 26 -2.24 -28.23 5.50
N HIS A 27 -1.52 -28.70 4.47
CA HIS A 27 -0.25 -29.40 4.65
C HIS A 27 0.91 -28.40 4.73
N ILE A 28 1.18 -27.95 5.96
CA ILE A 28 2.11 -26.86 6.26
C ILE A 28 3.12 -27.29 7.32
N ASN A 29 4.39 -27.01 7.05
CA ASN A 29 5.50 -27.25 7.96
C ASN A 29 6.08 -25.93 8.47
N LYS A 30 6.65 -25.94 9.69
CA LYS A 30 7.45 -24.81 10.20
C LYS A 30 8.74 -24.68 9.40
N ASN A 31 9.10 -23.46 9.03
CA ASN A 31 10.25 -23.13 8.18
C ASN A 31 11.06 -21.95 8.76
N GLY A 32 11.53 -22.12 10.01
CA GLY A 32 12.33 -21.11 10.72
C GLY A 32 11.53 -19.85 11.07
N HIS A 33 12.23 -18.74 11.25
CA HIS A 33 11.62 -17.45 11.60
C HIS A 33 12.01 -16.37 10.59
N LYS A 34 11.06 -15.48 10.27
CA LYS A 34 11.27 -14.31 9.40
C LYS A 34 10.79 -13.05 10.12
N LYS A 35 11.67 -12.05 10.25
CA LYS A 35 11.39 -10.80 11.00
C LYS A 35 10.89 -11.07 12.43
N GLY A 36 11.47 -12.06 13.11
CA GLY A 36 11.07 -12.48 14.46
C GLY A 36 9.79 -13.31 14.55
N LYS A 37 9.06 -13.52 13.45
CA LYS A 37 7.81 -14.30 13.41
C LYS A 37 8.04 -15.70 12.89
N GLN A 38 7.21 -16.65 13.33
CA GLN A 38 7.22 -18.01 12.78
C GLN A 38 6.94 -17.96 11.27
N ASN A 39 7.86 -18.52 10.50
CA ASN A 39 7.71 -18.72 9.06
C ASN A 39 7.30 -20.17 8.81
N TYR A 40 6.48 -20.38 7.80
CA TYR A 40 5.90 -21.65 7.42
C TYR A 40 6.13 -21.91 5.93
N ILE A 41 6.12 -23.17 5.53
CA ILE A 41 6.19 -23.60 4.13
C ILE A 41 5.05 -24.56 3.84
N CYS A 42 4.30 -24.31 2.76
CA CYS A 42 3.34 -25.27 2.25
C CYS A 42 4.07 -26.38 1.51
N VAL A 43 3.79 -27.63 1.85
CA VAL A 43 4.42 -28.78 1.20
C VAL A 43 3.87 -28.98 -0.22
N ASN A 44 2.61 -28.61 -0.47
CA ASN A 44 1.96 -28.85 -1.76
C ASN A 44 2.43 -27.90 -2.85
N CYS A 45 2.59 -26.60 -2.55
CA CYS A 45 3.01 -25.60 -3.54
C CYS A 45 4.38 -24.96 -3.26
N GLY A 46 5.03 -25.29 -2.15
CA GLY A 46 6.33 -24.73 -1.76
C GLY A 46 6.27 -23.29 -1.23
N ARG A 47 5.08 -22.67 -1.16
CA ARG A 47 4.92 -21.28 -0.70
C ARG A 47 5.38 -21.09 0.73
N GLN A 48 6.20 -20.07 0.96
CA GLN A 48 6.59 -19.63 2.30
C GLN A 48 5.74 -18.44 2.76
N PHE A 49 5.28 -18.46 4.01
CA PHE A 49 4.43 -17.41 4.58
C PHE A 49 4.55 -17.35 6.11
N ILE A 50 4.18 -16.22 6.70
CA ILE A 50 4.21 -16.01 8.16
C ILE A 50 2.82 -16.16 8.77
N GLU A 51 2.77 -16.52 10.06
CA GLU A 51 1.52 -16.71 10.83
C GLU A 51 0.63 -15.48 10.87
N VAL A 52 1.24 -14.34 11.21
CA VAL A 52 0.54 -13.08 11.44
C VAL A 52 1.19 -12.04 10.56
N TYR A 53 0.54 -11.69 9.47
CA TYR A 53 0.83 -10.45 8.77
C TYR A 53 0.45 -9.32 9.71
N GLU A 54 1.45 -8.55 10.16
CA GLU A 54 1.14 -7.28 10.82
C GLU A 54 0.41 -6.41 9.79
N PRO A 55 -0.69 -5.74 10.15
CA PRO A 55 -1.24 -4.71 9.30
C PRO A 55 -0.10 -3.76 8.92
N GLN A 56 -0.05 -3.38 7.65
CA GLN A 56 1.01 -2.53 7.10
C GLN A 56 1.26 -1.37 8.06
N ARG A 57 2.52 -1.22 8.52
CA ARG A 57 2.96 -0.07 9.32
C ARG A 57 2.97 1.15 8.40
N GLY A 58 1.79 1.67 8.12
CA GLY A 58 1.55 2.82 7.27
C GLY A 58 0.78 3.89 8.02
N TYR A 59 0.69 5.06 7.40
CA TYR A 59 -0.23 6.09 7.84
C TYR A 59 -1.67 5.60 7.67
N SER A 60 -2.57 6.03 8.56
CA SER A 60 -3.99 5.71 8.42
C SER A 60 -4.55 6.33 7.13
N GLU A 61 -5.57 5.68 6.56
CA GLU A 61 -6.27 6.22 5.38
C GLU A 61 -6.90 7.59 5.65
N GLU A 62 -7.31 7.85 6.90
CA GLU A 62 -7.78 9.16 7.34
C GLU A 62 -6.68 10.22 7.22
N MET A 63 -5.47 9.93 7.71
CA MET A 63 -4.35 10.86 7.63
C MET A 63 -3.92 11.13 6.18
N LYS A 64 -3.92 10.08 5.34
CA LYS A 64 -3.67 10.21 3.90
C LYS A 64 -4.70 11.13 3.24
N ARG A 65 -6.00 10.89 3.50
CA ARG A 65 -7.10 11.70 2.96
C ARG A 65 -7.00 13.16 3.38
N GLU A 66 -6.68 13.41 4.64
CA GLU A 66 -6.54 14.77 5.14
C GLU A 66 -5.37 15.51 4.48
N CYS A 67 -4.21 14.87 4.33
CA CYS A 67 -3.07 15.45 3.62
C CYS A 67 -3.41 15.77 2.15
N LEU A 68 -4.12 14.87 1.47
CA LEU A 68 -4.58 15.09 0.09
C LEU A 68 -5.56 16.27 0.00
N LYS A 69 -6.50 16.37 0.95
CA LYS A 69 -7.44 17.50 1.02
C LYS A 69 -6.71 18.83 1.22
N MET A 70 -5.68 18.87 2.07
CA MET A 70 -4.85 20.07 2.25
C MET A 70 -4.13 20.47 0.95
N TYR A 71 -3.62 19.50 0.19
CA TYR A 71 -2.96 19.76 -1.09
C TYR A 71 -3.92 20.36 -2.13
N VAL A 72 -5.11 19.78 -2.29
CA VAL A 72 -6.14 20.29 -3.22
C VAL A 72 -6.61 21.69 -2.81
N ASN A 73 -6.60 22.01 -1.52
CA ASN A 73 -6.87 23.35 -0.99
C ASN A 73 -5.69 24.33 -1.12
N GLY A 74 -4.63 23.98 -1.84
CA GLY A 74 -3.53 24.88 -2.18
C GLY A 74 -2.36 24.90 -1.21
N LEU A 75 -2.31 24.03 -0.20
CA LEU A 75 -1.12 23.95 0.66
C LEU A 75 0.02 23.22 -0.06
N GLY A 76 1.19 23.86 -0.09
CA GLY A 76 2.41 23.22 -0.60
C GLY A 76 2.87 22.03 0.26
N PHE A 77 3.56 21.06 -0.34
CA PHE A 77 3.97 19.82 0.34
C PHE A 77 4.73 20.04 1.66
N ARG A 78 5.65 21.01 1.71
CA ARG A 78 6.40 21.38 2.92
C ARG A 78 5.52 22.04 3.98
N ALA A 79 4.44 22.71 3.58
CA ALA A 79 3.48 23.29 4.53
C ALA A 79 2.66 22.18 5.19
N ILE A 80 2.20 21.20 4.40
CA ILE A 80 1.48 20.04 4.94
C ILE A 80 2.38 19.22 5.86
N GLU A 81 3.66 19.05 5.52
CA GLU A 81 4.64 18.40 6.39
C GLU A 81 4.75 19.07 7.76
N ARG A 82 4.81 20.41 7.82
CA ARG A 82 4.84 21.14 9.09
C ARG A 82 3.56 20.97 9.91
N VAL A 83 2.40 20.83 9.26
CA VAL A 83 1.11 20.71 9.95
C VAL A 83 0.84 19.28 10.42
N LYS A 84 1.18 18.28 9.61
CA LYS A 84 0.85 16.86 9.85
C LYS A 84 2.02 16.02 10.33
N ASN A 85 3.22 16.57 10.35
CA ASN A 85 4.45 15.85 10.67
C ASN A 85 4.66 14.60 9.79
N VAL A 86 4.17 14.68 8.54
CA VAL A 86 4.36 13.65 7.51
C VAL A 86 5.37 14.18 6.53
N HIS A 87 6.43 13.42 6.26
CA HIS A 87 7.50 13.87 5.37
C HIS A 87 6.94 14.24 3.98
N HIS A 88 7.34 15.39 3.44
CA HIS A 88 6.77 15.95 2.21
C HIS A 88 6.88 15.00 0.99
N THR A 89 7.90 14.14 0.93
CA THR A 89 8.03 13.15 -0.15
C THR A 89 6.96 12.06 -0.08
N THR A 90 6.52 11.67 1.12
CA THR A 90 5.42 10.72 1.30
C THR A 90 4.12 11.30 0.76
N ILE A 91 3.86 12.58 1.06
CA ILE A 91 2.69 13.32 0.56
C ILE A 91 2.74 13.42 -0.96
N MET A 92 3.91 13.77 -1.52
CA MET A 92 4.12 13.82 -2.97
C MET A 92 3.82 12.47 -3.64
N ASN A 93 4.25 11.36 -3.05
CA ASN A 93 3.98 10.03 -3.57
C ASN A 93 2.49 9.68 -3.54
N TRP A 94 1.78 10.07 -2.48
CA TRP A 94 0.32 9.89 -2.43
C TRP A 94 -0.41 10.70 -3.49
N VAL A 95 0.01 11.94 -3.73
CA VAL A 95 -0.57 12.76 -4.81
C VAL A 95 -0.34 12.10 -6.17
N LYS A 96 0.86 11.57 -6.43
CA LYS A 96 1.15 10.83 -7.68
C LYS A 96 0.28 9.59 -7.83
N GLN A 97 0.17 8.76 -6.79
CA GLN A 97 -0.68 7.56 -6.80
C GLN A 97 -2.14 7.89 -7.12
N VAL A 98 -2.66 8.99 -6.56
CA VAL A 98 -4.03 9.42 -6.89
C VAL A 98 -4.11 9.97 -8.30
N GLY A 99 -3.11 10.74 -8.74
CA GLY A 99 -3.02 11.26 -10.11
C GLY A 99 -3.00 10.15 -11.17
N GLU A 100 -2.30 9.05 -10.93
CA GLU A 100 -2.26 7.88 -11.82
C GLU A 100 -3.62 7.16 -11.97
N LEU A 101 -4.54 7.36 -11.02
CA LEU A 101 -5.89 6.78 -11.08
C LEU A 101 -6.89 7.69 -11.82
N LEU A 102 -6.52 8.95 -12.06
CA LEU A 102 -7.38 9.88 -12.78
C LEU A 102 -7.28 9.63 -14.29
N PRO A 103 -8.39 9.76 -15.04
CA PRO A 103 -8.34 9.67 -16.49
C PRO A 103 -7.59 10.87 -17.08
N ASP A 104 -6.90 10.64 -18.21
CA ASP A 104 -6.17 11.70 -18.93
C ASP A 104 -7.09 12.83 -19.42
N TYR A 105 -8.34 12.49 -19.71
CA TYR A 105 -9.36 13.44 -20.12
C TYR A 105 -10.70 13.13 -19.44
N TYR A 106 -11.48 14.19 -19.23
CA TYR A 106 -12.86 14.05 -18.84
C TYR A 106 -13.70 13.69 -20.07
N ASP A 107 -14.51 12.63 -19.99
CA ASP A 107 -15.49 12.28 -21.02
C ASP A 107 -16.87 12.84 -20.63
N PRO A 108 -17.26 14.01 -21.16
CA PRO A 108 -18.57 14.59 -20.86
C PRO A 108 -19.68 13.73 -21.46
N GLN A 109 -20.69 13.40 -20.67
CA GLN A 109 -21.87 12.67 -21.15
C GLN A 109 -22.66 13.42 -22.23
N THR A 110 -22.52 14.75 -22.27
CA THR A 110 -23.26 15.65 -23.17
C THR A 110 -22.36 16.79 -23.62
N ILE A 111 -22.46 17.16 -24.89
CA ILE A 111 -21.74 18.30 -25.45
C ILE A 111 -22.58 19.56 -25.20
N PRO A 112 -22.04 20.60 -24.54
CA PRO A 112 -22.78 21.83 -24.31
C PRO A 112 -22.92 22.65 -25.59
N ASP A 113 -24.05 23.36 -25.74
CA ASP A 113 -24.30 24.25 -26.90
C ASP A 113 -23.40 25.50 -26.90
N VAL A 114 -22.94 25.94 -25.72
CA VAL A 114 -22.07 27.10 -25.52
C VAL A 114 -20.98 26.73 -24.51
N GLY A 115 -19.73 27.10 -24.80
CA GLY A 115 -18.58 26.90 -23.91
C GLY A 115 -17.75 28.17 -23.77
N GLU A 116 -17.25 28.40 -22.56
CA GLU A 116 -16.28 29.46 -22.26
C GLU A 116 -14.87 28.84 -22.22
N LEU A 117 -13.92 29.52 -22.86
CA LEU A 117 -12.50 29.14 -22.83
C LEU A 117 -11.77 30.16 -21.98
N ASP A 118 -11.17 29.70 -20.89
CA ASP A 118 -10.31 30.50 -20.01
C ASP A 118 -8.86 30.06 -20.17
N GLU A 119 -7.93 31.01 -20.06
CA GLU A 119 -6.49 30.76 -20.18
C GLU A 119 -5.82 30.90 -18.82
N LEU A 120 -5.07 29.87 -18.44
CA LEU A 120 -4.32 29.87 -17.19
C LEU A 120 -2.82 29.71 -17.48
N GLU A 121 -2.08 30.79 -17.23
CA GLU A 121 -0.63 30.78 -17.36
C GLU A 121 0.02 30.30 -16.07
N THR A 122 0.81 29.22 -16.14
CA THR A 122 1.65 28.76 -15.03
C THR A 122 3.08 28.57 -15.47
N PHE A 123 4.01 28.97 -14.61
CA PHE A 123 5.42 28.67 -14.83
C PHE A 123 5.70 27.20 -14.50
N VAL A 124 5.96 26.41 -15.54
CA VAL A 124 6.46 25.05 -15.40
C VAL A 124 7.96 25.07 -15.61
N GLY A 125 8.73 24.85 -14.54
CA GLY A 125 10.20 24.84 -14.62
C GLY A 125 10.69 23.71 -15.52
N SER A 126 11.15 24.03 -16.73
CA SER A 126 11.88 23.09 -17.59
C SER A 126 13.28 22.84 -17.00
N LYS A 127 13.58 21.60 -16.58
CA LYS A 127 14.97 21.23 -16.28
C LYS A 127 15.78 21.36 -17.58
N LYS A 128 16.85 22.16 -17.55
CA LYS A 128 17.82 22.24 -18.64
C LYS A 128 18.61 20.92 -18.71
N THR A 129 18.11 19.92 -19.43
CA THR A 129 19.06 19.07 -20.16
C THR A 129 19.69 19.97 -21.22
N LYS A 130 20.99 20.25 -21.09
CA LYS A 130 21.75 20.91 -22.16
C LYS A 130 21.82 19.94 -23.35
N SER A 131 20.78 19.90 -24.16
CA SER A 131 20.81 19.23 -25.46
C SER A 131 21.20 20.27 -26.50
N GLY A 132 22.46 20.68 -26.50
CA GLY A 132 23.03 21.58 -27.49
C GLY A 132 24.48 21.21 -27.74
N TYR A 133 24.78 20.72 -28.93
CA TYR A 133 26.15 20.56 -29.43
C TYR A 133 26.55 21.87 -30.11
N GLY A 134 27.14 22.79 -29.35
CA GLY A 134 27.81 23.96 -29.92
C GLY A 134 29.31 23.79 -29.74
N GLN A 135 30.03 23.49 -30.83
CA GLN A 135 31.48 23.63 -30.84
C GLN A 135 31.83 25.12 -30.79
N ARG A 136 32.73 25.50 -29.89
CA ARG A 136 33.49 26.75 -29.95
C ARG A 136 34.94 26.41 -30.22
#